data_AF-A0A0B2UJ41-F1
#
_entry.id   AF-A0A0B2UJ41-F1
#
_cell.length_a   1.000
_cell.length_b   1.000
_cell.length_c   1.000
_cell.angle_alpha   90.00
_cell.angle_beta   90.00
_cell.angle_gamma   90.00
#
_symmetry.space_group_name_H-M   'P 1'
#
loop_
_entity.id
_entity.type
_entity.pdbx_description
1 polymer ?
#
loop_
_entity_poly.entity_id
_entity_poly.type
_entity_poly.pdbx_seq_one_letter_code
_entity_poly.pdbx_strand_id
1 'polypeptide(L)'
;MHLLQRFTSSVKRLMNYPRGFKHTMDTEEAKLILDIEHSGQTVMQRYRTLIKINHPDRGGSSYIASKINQAKDLLIEQTLRHP
;
A
#
# COMPACT_ATOMS: atom_id res chain seq x y z
N MET A 1 -20.89 -7.04 17.32
CA MET A 1 -19.95 -5.98 17.74
C MET A 1 -18.77 -5.86 16.75
N HIS A 2 -18.97 -5.39 15.51
CA HIS A 2 -17.86 -5.23 14.53
C HIS A 2 -17.54 -3.76 14.21
N LEU A 3 -18.48 -2.84 14.46
CA LEU A 3 -18.33 -1.42 14.16
C LEU A 3 -17.27 -0.74 15.06
N LEU A 4 -17.29 -1.08 16.36
CA LEU A 4 -16.32 -0.56 17.33
C LEU A 4 -14.89 -1.02 17.02
N GLN A 5 -14.74 -2.27 16.55
CA GLN A 5 -13.45 -2.88 16.23
C GLN A 5 -12.81 -2.22 14.98
N ARG A 6 -13.61 -1.85 13.97
CA ARG A 6 -13.13 -1.12 12.78
C ARG A 6 -12.71 0.32 13.12
N PHE A 7 -13.42 0.96 14.05
CA PHE A 7 -13.09 2.32 14.50
C PHE A 7 -11.75 2.35 15.26
N THR A 8 -11.57 1.48 16.26
CA THR A 8 -10.31 1.41 17.03
C THR A 8 -9.11 1.04 16.16
N SER A 9 -9.29 0.15 15.19
CA SER A 9 -8.25 -0.24 14.23
C SER A 9 -7.81 0.93 13.33
N SER A 10 -8.76 1.78 12.94
CA SER A 10 -8.48 2.94 12.07
C SER A 10 -7.71 4.05 12.82
N VAL A 11 -8.07 4.32 14.08
CA VAL A 11 -7.35 5.28 14.93
C VAL A 11 -5.95 4.79 15.26
N LYS A 12 -5.80 3.51 15.62
CA LYS A 12 -4.49 2.90 15.89
C LYS A 12 -3.56 2.98 14.68
N ARG A 13 -4.11 2.80 13.46
CA ARG A 13 -3.35 2.99 12.22
C ARG A 13 -2.80 4.40 12.13
N LEU A 14 -3.65 5.41 12.23
CA LEU A 14 -3.25 6.82 12.15
C LEU A 14 -2.16 7.18 13.16
N MET A 15 -2.24 6.65 14.38
CA MET A 15 -1.23 6.88 15.43
C MET A 15 0.09 6.13 15.20
N ASN A 16 0.05 4.97 14.51
CA ASN A 16 1.23 4.13 14.27
C ASN A 16 1.89 4.37 12.91
N TYR A 17 1.38 5.28 12.07
CA TYR A 17 2.04 5.62 10.81
C TYR A 17 3.32 6.41 11.09
N PRO A 18 4.48 5.97 10.59
CA PRO A 18 5.67 6.82 10.57
C PRO A 18 5.36 8.09 9.77
N ARG A 19 5.97 9.22 10.14
CA ARG A 19 5.77 10.54 9.50
C ARG A 19 6.20 10.62 8.02
N GLY A 20 6.54 9.48 7.40
CA GLY A 20 6.96 9.36 6.02
C GLY A 20 7.17 7.90 5.64
N PHE A 21 7.61 7.66 4.42
CA PHE A 21 7.97 6.31 3.99
C PHE A 21 9.25 5.82 4.66
N LYS A 22 9.34 4.51 4.87
CA LYS A 22 10.59 3.84 5.22
C LYS A 22 11.61 4.01 4.10
N HIS A 23 12.88 4.06 4.51
CA HIS A 23 14.02 4.14 3.61
C HIS A 23 14.07 2.91 2.68
N THR A 24 13.86 1.72 3.25
CA THR A 24 13.81 0.46 2.52
C THR A 24 12.39 -0.09 2.56
N MET A 25 11.86 -0.50 1.41
CA MET A 25 10.53 -1.09 1.31
C MET A 25 10.48 -2.44 2.04
N ASP A 26 9.47 -2.65 2.87
CA ASP A 26 9.19 -3.94 3.51
C ASP A 26 7.73 -4.36 3.29
N THR A 27 7.40 -5.61 3.65
CA THR A 27 6.06 -6.18 3.45
C THR A 27 4.97 -5.37 4.13
N GLU A 28 5.21 -4.90 5.35
CA GLU A 28 4.22 -4.13 6.11
C GLU A 28 3.94 -2.79 5.44
N GLU A 29 4.98 -2.06 5.01
CA GLU A 29 4.81 -0.82 4.26
C GLU A 29 4.17 -1.08 2.89
N ALA A 30 4.54 -2.14 2.19
CA ALA A 30 3.97 -2.47 0.88
C ALA A 30 2.47 -2.76 0.95
N LYS A 31 2.05 -3.56 1.94
CA LYS A 31 0.64 -3.84 2.22
C LYS A 31 -0.14 -2.57 2.54
N LEU A 32 0.49 -1.67 3.27
CA LEU A 32 -0.08 -0.42 3.72
C LEU A 32 -0.24 0.58 2.56
N ILE A 33 0.74 0.68 1.67
CA ILE A 33 0.71 1.53 0.46
C ILE A 33 -0.39 1.06 -0.49
N LEU A 34 -0.49 -0.25 -0.73
CA LEU A 34 -1.48 -0.80 -1.66
C LEU A 34 -2.85 -1.04 -1.02
N ASP A 35 -2.95 -0.99 0.31
CA ASP A 35 -4.15 -1.28 1.09
C ASP A 35 -4.78 -2.66 0.74
N ILE A 36 -3.95 -3.70 0.64
CA ILE A 36 -4.42 -5.01 0.17
C ILE A 36 -5.26 -5.76 1.21
N GLU A 37 -5.07 -5.50 2.51
CA GLU A 37 -5.77 -6.21 3.58
C GLU A 37 -7.23 -5.75 3.75
N HIS A 38 -7.53 -4.49 3.44
CA HIS A 38 -8.87 -3.91 3.66
C HIS A 38 -9.65 -3.69 2.37
N SER A 39 -8.97 -3.63 1.23
CA SER A 39 -9.64 -3.38 -0.05
C SER A 39 -10.42 -4.57 -0.58
N GLY A 40 -10.06 -5.80 -0.20
CA GLY A 40 -10.59 -7.03 -0.82
C GLY A 40 -10.18 -7.17 -2.29
N GLN A 41 -9.18 -6.42 -2.74
CA GLN A 41 -8.68 -6.41 -4.12
C GLN A 41 -7.29 -7.05 -4.20
N THR A 42 -6.94 -7.56 -5.37
CA THR A 42 -5.59 -8.10 -5.61
C THR A 42 -4.55 -6.99 -5.65
N VAL A 43 -3.28 -7.35 -5.40
CA VAL A 43 -2.11 -6.46 -5.52
C VAL A 43 -2.15 -5.67 -6.83
N MET A 44 -2.42 -6.36 -7.95
CA MET A 44 -2.44 -5.72 -9.28
C MET A 44 -3.62 -4.78 -9.50
N GLN A 45 -4.80 -5.06 -8.92
CA GLN A 45 -5.95 -4.15 -9.00
C GLN A 45 -5.69 -2.85 -8.25
N ARG A 46 -5.11 -2.95 -7.04
CA ARG A 46 -4.72 -1.78 -6.24
C ARG A 46 -3.61 -0.98 -6.89
N TYR A 47 -2.56 -1.66 -7.35
CA TYR A 47 -1.45 -1.05 -8.08
C TYR A 47 -1.94 -0.23 -9.28
N ARG A 48 -2.78 -0.82 -10.15
CA ARG A 48 -3.31 -0.14 -11.34
C ARG A 48 -4.11 1.12 -10.98
N THR A 49 -4.91 1.04 -9.93
CA THR A 49 -5.71 2.17 -9.46
C THR A 49 -4.82 3.30 -8.94
N LEU A 50 -3.86 2.96 -8.08
CA LEU A 50 -2.98 3.95 -7.44
C LEU A 50 -2.01 4.58 -8.44
N ILE A 51 -1.40 3.80 -9.33
CA ILE A 51 -0.43 4.33 -10.30
C ILE A 51 -1.12 5.22 -11.33
N LYS A 52 -2.37 4.90 -11.74
CA LYS A 52 -3.13 5.76 -12.65
C LYS A 52 -3.32 7.17 -12.09
N ILE A 53 -3.55 7.29 -10.79
CA ILE A 53 -3.76 8.56 -10.09
C ILE A 53 -2.42 9.27 -9.83
N ASN A 54 -1.39 8.52 -9.45
CA ASN A 54 -0.12 9.08 -8.96
C ASN A 54 0.98 9.18 -10.04
N HIS A 55 0.69 8.83 -11.29
CA HIS A 55 1.70 8.86 -12.36
C HIS A 55 2.25 10.26 -12.61
N PRO A 56 3.58 10.44 -12.76
CA PRO A 56 4.19 11.75 -13.04
C PRO A 56 3.63 12.45 -14.28
N ASP A 57 3.42 11.72 -15.37
CA ASP A 57 2.83 12.26 -16.61
C ASP A 57 1.40 12.80 -16.45
N ARG A 58 0.74 12.48 -15.33
CA ARG A 58 -0.59 13.00 -14.98
C ARG A 58 -0.54 14.02 -13.84
N GLY A 59 0.64 14.61 -13.59
CA GLY A 59 0.85 15.58 -12.51
C GLY A 59 1.07 14.95 -11.13
N GLY A 60 1.26 13.63 -11.06
CA GLY A 60 1.59 12.93 -9.82
C GLY A 60 3.06 13.08 -9.41
N SER A 61 3.40 12.61 -8.20
CA SER A 61 4.77 12.64 -7.69
C SER A 61 5.56 11.42 -8.18
N SER A 62 6.74 11.66 -8.76
CA SER A 62 7.70 10.60 -9.13
C SER A 62 8.09 9.74 -7.93
N TYR A 63 8.27 10.37 -6.77
CA TYR A 63 8.62 9.67 -5.54
C TYR A 63 7.49 8.75 -5.08
N ILE A 64 6.24 9.23 -5.04
CA ILE A 64 5.07 8.42 -4.66
C ILE A 64 4.85 7.28 -5.65
N ALA A 65 4.94 7.55 -6.95
CA ALA A 65 4.86 6.52 -7.98
C ALA A 65 5.94 5.43 -7.78
N SER A 66 7.17 5.83 -7.43
CA SER A 66 8.25 4.87 -7.14
C SER A 66 7.93 3.99 -5.92
N LYS A 67 7.34 4.55 -4.86
CA LYS A 67 6.96 3.78 -3.66
C LYS A 67 5.82 2.80 -3.97
N ILE A 68 4.86 3.20 -4.80
CA ILE A 68 3.80 2.30 -5.31
C ILE A 68 4.41 1.15 -6.14
N ASN A 69 5.38 1.44 -7.00
CA ASN A 69 6.08 0.42 -7.79
C ASN A 69 6.83 -0.58 -6.90
N GLN A 70 7.63 -0.07 -5.94
CA GLN A 70 8.36 -0.90 -4.97
C GLN A 70 7.43 -1.83 -4.19
N ALA A 71 6.27 -1.31 -3.75
CA ALA A 71 5.28 -2.10 -3.02
C ALA A 71 4.71 -3.24 -3.88
N LYS A 72 4.39 -2.94 -5.15
CA LYS A 72 3.91 -3.94 -6.12
C LYS A 72 4.99 -5.00 -6.39
N ASP A 73 6.23 -4.60 -6.65
CA ASP A 73 7.32 -5.54 -6.96
C ASP A 73 7.56 -6.51 -5.80
N LEU A 74 7.65 -6.00 -4.57
CA LEU A 74 7.87 -6.82 -3.37
C LEU A 74 6.75 -7.84 -3.14
N LEU A 75 5.49 -7.40 -3.22
CA LEU A 75 4.35 -8.27 -2.92
C LEU A 75 4.12 -9.33 -4.01
N ILE A 76 4.33 -8.99 -5.29
CA ILE A 76 4.25 -9.97 -6.38
C ILE A 76 5.36 -11.01 -6.24
N GLU A 77 6.60 -10.59 -5.97
CA GLU A 77 7.71 -11.51 -5.76
C GLU A 77 7.44 -12.47 -4.60
N GLN A 78 6.83 -11.98 -3.50
CA GLN A 78 6.42 -12.83 -2.38
C GLN A 78 5.35 -13.84 -2.76
N THR A 79 4.33 -13.45 -3.54
CA THR A 79 3.31 -14.39 -4.04
C THR A 79 3.93 -15.47 -4.92
N LEU A 80 4.90 -15.13 -5.77
CA LEU A 80 5.56 -16.10 -6.66
C LEU A 80 6.46 -17.09 -5.91
N ARG A 81 7.00 -16.70 -4.74
CA ARG A 81 7.82 -17.59 -3.89
C ARG A 81 7.00 -18.59 -3.08
N HIS A 82 5.69 -18.37 -2.93
CA HIS A 82 4.80 -19.19 -2.12
C HIS A 82 3.51 -19.52 -2.90
N PRO A 83 3.59 -20.41 -3.92
CA PRO A 83 2.43 -20.83 -4.72
C PRO A 83 1.42 -21.69 -3.94
#